data_AF-A0A6H9I1I2-F1
#
_entry.id   AF-A0A6H9I1I2-F1
#
_cell.length_a   1.000
_cell.length_b   1.000
_cell.length_c   1.000
_cell.angle_alpha   90.00
_cell.angle_beta   90.00
_cell.angle_gamma   90.00
#
_symmetry.space_group_name_H-M   'P 1'
#
loop_
_entity.id
_entity.type
_entity.pdbx_description
1 polymer ?
#
loop_
_entity_poly.entity_id
_entity_poly.type
_entity_poly.pdbx_seq_one_letter_code
_entity_poly.pdbx_strand_id
1 'polypeptide(L)' 'MDMKLLHDMIEDQKKELSYLVKTYGFRHQEVISVSQKLDFLISKAMNRYRLNHKIRTKKESL' A
#
# COMPACT_ATOMS: atom_id res chain seq x y z
N MET A 1 10.66 7.18 5.23
CA MET A 1 10.25 5.81 4.84
C MET A 1 10.49 5.66 3.35
N ASP A 2 11.38 4.76 2.97
CA ASP A 2 11.77 4.47 1.60
C ASP A 2 10.60 3.86 0.78
N MET A 3 10.63 3.96 -0.55
CA MET A 3 9.71 3.28 -1.45
C MET A 3 9.88 1.76 -1.38
N LYS A 4 11.12 1.26 -1.20
CA LYS A 4 11.38 -0.17 -1.00
C LYS A 4 10.68 -0.70 0.25
N LEU A 5 10.85 -0.01 1.38
CA LEU A 5 10.19 -0.35 2.63
C LEU A 5 8.65 -0.30 2.52
N LEU A 6 8.10 0.63 1.73
CA LEU A 6 6.65 0.71 1.49
C LEU A 6 6.14 -0.47 0.66
N HIS A 7 6.90 -0.87 -0.35
CA HIS A 7 6.60 -2.05 -1.14
C HIS A 7 6.62 -3.32 -0.28
N ASP A 8 7.66 -3.51 0.52
CA ASP A 8 7.79 -4.70 1.39
C ASP A 8 6.64 -4.78 2.39
N MET A 9 6.28 -3.66 3.03
CA MET A 9 5.13 -3.59 3.94
C MET A 9 3.79 -3.92 3.24
N ILE A 10 3.62 -3.52 1.97
CA ILE A 10 2.42 -3.85 1.19
C ILE A 10 2.37 -5.35 0.90
N GLU A 11 3.49 -5.95 0.50
CA GLU A 11 3.56 -7.39 0.21
C GLU A 11 3.31 -8.25 1.46
N ASP A 12 3.86 -7.86 2.60
CA ASP A 12 3.62 -8.56 3.86
C ASP A 12 2.14 -8.46 4.28
N GLN A 13 1.54 -7.27 4.17
CA GLN A 13 0.13 -7.06 4.47
C GLN A 13 -0.81 -7.81 3.51
N LYS A 14 -0.43 -7.98 2.23
CA LYS A 14 -1.19 -8.83 1.28
C LYS A 14 -1.19 -10.30 1.71
N LYS A 15 -0.03 -10.83 2.14
CA LYS A 15 0.10 -12.22 2.61
C LYS A 15 -0.74 -12.44 3.88
N GLU A 16 -0.64 -11.51 4.82
CA GLU A 16 -1.42 -11.51 6.06
C GLU A 16 -2.92 -11.48 5.76
N LEU A 17 -3.38 -10.58 4.89
CA LEU A 17 -4.78 -10.49 4.49
C LEU A 17 -5.27 -11.79 3.85
N SER A 18 -4.49 -12.38 2.94
CA SER A 18 -4.82 -13.65 2.28
C SER A 18 -4.97 -14.79 3.29
N TYR A 19 -4.09 -14.85 4.30
CA TYR A 19 -4.21 -15.81 5.39
C TYR A 19 -5.48 -15.58 6.20
N LEU A 20 -5.74 -14.36 6.67
CA LEU A 20 -6.90 -14.05 7.50
C LEU A 20 -8.23 -14.26 6.77
N VAL A 21 -8.30 -13.94 5.47
CA VAL A 21 -9.48 -14.21 4.62
C VAL A 21 -9.76 -15.70 4.54
N LYS A 22 -8.73 -16.54 4.40
CA LYS A 22 -8.90 -18.00 4.36
C LYS A 22 -9.33 -18.58 5.71
N THR A 23 -8.82 -18.02 6.80
CA THR A 23 -9.08 -18.51 8.16
C THR A 23 -10.46 -18.07 8.68
N TYR A 24 -10.82 -16.80 8.48
CA TYR A 24 -11.99 -16.18 9.12
C TYR A 24 -13.08 -15.70 8.14
N GLY A 25 -12.73 -15.53 6.86
CA GLY A 25 -13.62 -14.96 5.85
C GLY A 25 -13.63 -13.43 5.79
N PHE A 26 -14.14 -12.88 4.69
CA PHE A 26 -14.06 -11.45 4.38
C PHE A 26 -14.77 -10.51 5.36
N ARG A 27 -15.78 -11.00 6.08
CA ARG A 27 -16.59 -10.17 7.00
C ARG A 27 -15.99 -10.09 8.41
N HIS A 28 -14.89 -10.78 8.67
CA HIS A 28 -14.25 -10.75 9.99
C HIS A 28 -13.65 -9.36 10.26
N GLN A 29 -13.84 -8.85 11.47
CA GLN A 29 -13.40 -7.49 11.83
C GLN A 29 -11.88 -7.29 11.64
N GLU A 30 -11.08 -8.33 11.92
CA GLU A 30 -9.63 -8.28 11.69
C GLU A 30 -9.26 -8.23 10.21
N VAL A 31 -9.98 -8.99 9.37
CA VAL A 31 -9.79 -8.96 7.91
C VAL A 31 -10.12 -7.58 7.36
N ILE A 32 -11.19 -6.95 7.84
CA ILE A 32 -11.56 -5.58 7.48
C ILE A 32 -10.47 -4.59 7.92
N SER A 33 -9.98 -4.71 9.15
CA SER A 33 -8.96 -3.80 9.70
C SER A 33 -7.64 -3.90 8.92
N VAL A 34 -7.19 -5.12 8.60
CA VAL A 34 -6.00 -5.33 7.76
C VAL A 34 -6.22 -4.83 6.33
N SER A 35 -7.41 -5.02 5.76
CA SER A 35 -7.77 -4.48 4.44
C SER A 35 -7.67 -2.95 4.39
N GLN A 36 -8.19 -2.26 5.40
CA GLN A 36 -8.12 -0.79 5.51
C GLN A 36 -6.67 -0.30 5.64
N LYS A 37 -5.85 -1.01 6.41
CA LYS A 37 -4.42 -0.69 6.56
C LYS A 37 -3.68 -0.88 5.24
N LEU A 38 -3.95 -1.95 4.50
CA LEU A 38 -3.39 -2.20 3.18
C LEU A 38 -3.79 -1.10 2.18
N ASP A 39 -5.05 -0.69 2.18
CA ASP A 39 -5.54 0.40 1.32
C ASP A 39 -4.84 1.73 1.60
N PHE A 40 -4.62 2.06 2.87
CA PHE A 40 -3.84 3.23 3.27
C PHE A 40 -2.40 3.18 2.76
N LEU A 41 -1.73 2.03 2.85
CA LEU A 41 -0.37 1.86 2.35
C LEU A 41 -0.29 2.02 0.83
N ILE A 42 -1.24 1.45 0.09
CA ILE A 42 -1.35 1.60 -1.37
C ILE A 42 -1.58 3.06 -1.74
N SER A 43 -2.52 3.73 -1.08
CA SER A 43 -2.81 5.16 -1.28
C SER A 43 -1.58 6.03 -1.05
N LYS A 44 -0.80 5.73 0.00
CA LYS A 44 0.47 6.40 0.29
C LYS A 44 1.52 6.17 -0.80
N ALA A 45 1.61 4.95 -1.34
CA ALA A 45 2.53 4.62 -2.44
C ALA A 45 2.16 5.38 -3.72
N MET A 46 0.89 5.38 -4.07
CA MET A 46 0.36 6.11 -5.24
C MET A 46 0.63 7.61 -5.13
N ASN A 47 0.42 8.21 -3.97
CA ASN A 47 0.71 9.64 -3.77
C ASN A 47 2.20 9.95 -3.95
N ARG A 48 3.10 9.11 -3.44
CA ARG A 48 4.55 9.29 -3.63
C ARG A 48 4.97 9.15 -5.08
N TYR A 49 4.42 8.16 -5.79
CA TYR A 49 4.66 8.00 -7.22
C TYR A 49 4.26 9.26 -8.00
N ARG A 50 3.05 9.79 -7.73
CA ARG A 50 2.56 11.04 -8.35
C ARG A 50 3.45 12.24 -8.05
N LEU A 51 3.94 12.38 -6.82
CA LEU A 51 4.84 13.47 -6.43
C LEU A 51 6.19 13.37 -7.15
N ASN A 52 6.80 12.19 -7.18
CA ASN A 52 8.06 11.97 -7.89
C ASN A 52 7.92 12.26 -9.39
N HIS A 53 6.80 11.84 -10.00
CA HIS A 53 6.52 12.14 -11.41
C HIS A 53 6.41 13.66 -11.67
N LYS A 54 5.72 14.41 -10.80
CA LYS A 54 5.61 15.87 -10.89
C LYS A 54 6.96 16.58 -10.76
N ILE A 55 7.84 16.09 -9.88
CA ILE A 55 9.18 16.66 -9.70
C ILE A 55 10.04 16.41 -10.95
N ARG A 56 10.00 15.20 -11.50
CA ARG A 56 10.76 14.84 -12.71
C ARG A 56 10.34 15.68 -13.92
N THR A 57 9.04 15.76 -14.18
CA THR A 57 8.49 16.57 -15.28
C THR A 57 8.82 18.07 -15.15
N LYS A 58 8.79 18.64 -13.95
CA LYS A 58 9.24 20.02 -13.71
C LYS A 58 10.73 20.23 -13.99
N LYS A 59 11.57 19.25 -13.64
CA LYS A 59 13.02 19.32 -13.87
C LYS A 59 13.39 19.20 -15.36
N GLU A 60 12.61 18.45 -16.14
CA GLU A 60 12.79 18.28 -17.59
C GLU A 60 12.27 19.48 -18.40
N SER A 61 11.45 20.35 -17.79
CA SER A 61 10.87 21.54 -18.44
C SER A 61 11.68 22.83 -18.22
N LEU A 62 12.88 22.73 -17.63
CA LEU A 62 13.75 23.82 -17.18
C LEU A 62 15.09 23.81 -17.91
#